data_AF-H6NDD4-F1
#
_entry.id   AF-H6NDD4-F1
#
_cell.length_a   1.000
_cell.length_b   1.000
_cell.length_c   1.000
_cell.angle_alpha   90.00
_cell.angle_beta   90.00
_cell.angle_gamma   90.00
#
_symmetry.space_group_name_H-M   'P 1'
#
loop_
_entity.id
_entity.type
_entity.pdbx_description
1 polymer ?
#
loop_
_entity_poly.entity_id
_entity_poly.type
_entity_poly.pdbx_seq_one_letter_code
_entity_poly.pdbx_strand_id
1 'polypeptide(L)'
;MSVLVVFLSLAWFCIYVWIKLPRKLPLAANFLLFMAIEAVLTNKLTIIGFNLRLFRINTWSIPHFLSMILHNDFTITFVLLTFANVYLHTNKAGVRWAISVYTFGMQWFLGAALRWNHVLIDHGWGTTRESIMILSFMTYTLLMGKLFQRMALREGWLR
;
A
#
# COMPACT_ATOMS: atom_id res chain seq x y z
N MET A 1 4.25 19.35 -15.49
CA MET A 1 3.33 18.19 -15.37
C MET A 1 2.48 18.41 -14.13
N SER A 2 1.17 18.18 -14.19
CA SER A 2 0.30 18.30 -13.02
C SER A 2 0.57 17.13 -12.06
N VAL A 3 0.51 17.40 -10.75
CA VAL A 3 0.72 16.42 -9.66
C VAL A 3 -0.11 15.15 -9.91
N LEU A 4 -1.36 15.33 -10.34
CA LEU A 4 -2.28 14.25 -10.68
C LEU A 4 -1.73 13.27 -11.72
N VAL A 5 -1.08 13.76 -12.79
CA VAL A 5 -0.55 12.90 -13.87
C VAL A 5 0.56 12.00 -13.33
N VAL A 6 1.41 12.52 -12.45
CA VAL A 6 2.50 11.74 -11.83
C VAL A 6 1.93 10.60 -10.99
N PHE A 7 0.96 10.88 -10.11
CA PHE A 7 0.33 9.86 -9.28
C PHE A 7 -0.50 8.85 -10.09
N LEU A 8 -1.13 9.30 -11.17
CA LEU A 8 -1.85 8.41 -12.09
C LEU A 8 -0.88 7.44 -12.79
N SER A 9 0.24 7.93 -13.31
CA SER A 9 1.27 7.10 -13.94
C SER A 9 1.87 6.09 -12.95
N LEU A 10 2.11 6.50 -11.70
CA LEU A 10 2.60 5.61 -10.64
C LEU A 10 1.58 4.52 -10.26
N ALA A 11 0.30 4.88 -10.16
CA ALA A 11 -0.77 3.92 -9.90
C ALA A 11 -0.83 2.86 -11.03
N TRP A 12 -0.82 3.30 -12.29
CA TRP A 12 -0.81 2.39 -13.44
C TRP A 12 0.43 1.50 -13.47
N PHE A 13 1.61 2.03 -13.13
CA PHE A 13 2.82 1.23 -13.00
C PHE A 13 2.67 0.12 -11.95
N CYS A 14 2.14 0.45 -10.76
CA CYS A 14 1.94 -0.53 -9.69
C CYS A 14 0.93 -1.61 -10.07
N ILE A 15 -0.18 -1.22 -10.72
CA ILE A 15 -1.17 -2.15 -11.27
C ILE A 15 -0.52 -3.07 -12.30
N TYR A 16 0.27 -2.52 -13.22
CA TYR A 16 0.96 -3.31 -14.25
C TYR A 16 1.91 -4.34 -13.65
N VAL A 17 2.73 -3.94 -12.67
CA VAL A 17 3.63 -4.86 -11.94
C VAL A 17 2.83 -5.98 -11.30
N TRP A 18 1.72 -5.66 -10.62
CA TRP A 18 0.85 -6.66 -10.01
C TRP A 18 0.23 -7.61 -11.04
N ILE A 19 -0.25 -7.10 -12.18
CA ILE A 19 -0.83 -7.90 -13.25
C ILE A 19 0.19 -8.91 -13.79
N LYS A 20 1.44 -8.48 -13.98
CA LYS A 20 2.53 -9.28 -14.55
C LYS A 20 3.17 -10.27 -13.57
N LEU A 21 2.75 -10.32 -12.31
CA LEU A 21 3.28 -11.31 -11.37
C LEU A 21 2.99 -12.75 -11.85
N PRO A 22 4.02 -13.63 -11.90
CA PRO A 22 3.88 -14.98 -12.43
C PRO A 22 3.11 -15.92 -11.50
N ARG A 23 3.08 -15.62 -10.20
CA ARG A 23 2.36 -16.38 -9.18
C ARG A 23 1.62 -15.43 -8.27
N LYS A 24 0.34 -15.73 -8.05
CA LYS A 24 -0.56 -14.97 -7.20
C LYS A 24 -1.33 -15.92 -6.30
N LEU A 25 -1.72 -15.43 -5.13
CA LEU A 25 -2.72 -16.05 -4.29
C LEU A 25 -4.02 -16.25 -5.07
N PRO A 26 -4.86 -17.22 -4.67
CA PRO A 26 -6.19 -17.42 -5.24
C PRO A 26 -6.98 -16.12 -5.29
N LEU A 27 -7.81 -15.94 -6.33
CA LEU A 27 -8.51 -14.69 -6.59
C LEU A 27 -9.30 -14.20 -5.36
N ALA A 28 -10.04 -15.11 -4.71
CA ALA A 28 -10.81 -14.82 -3.51
C ALA A 28 -9.91 -14.34 -2.34
N ALA A 29 -8.75 -14.97 -2.14
CA ALA A 29 -7.81 -14.56 -1.09
C ALA A 29 -7.19 -13.18 -1.39
N ASN A 30 -6.86 -12.89 -2.64
CA ASN A 30 -6.38 -11.57 -3.06
C ASN A 30 -7.45 -10.49 -2.93
N PHE A 31 -8.71 -10.81 -3.24
CA PHE A 31 -9.82 -9.89 -3.06
C PHE A 31 -10.07 -9.57 -1.58
N LEU A 32 -10.08 -10.58 -0.71
CA LEU A 32 -10.18 -10.35 0.74
C LEU A 32 -8.99 -9.55 1.29
N LEU A 33 -7.79 -9.84 0.80
CA LEU A 33 -6.59 -9.11 1.19
C LEU A 33 -6.64 -7.65 0.75
N PHE A 34 -7.11 -7.37 -0.48
CA PHE A 34 -7.36 -6.03 -0.98
C PHE A 34 -8.33 -5.27 -0.06
N MET A 35 -9.49 -5.86 0.24
CA MET A 35 -10.49 -5.26 1.13
C MET A 35 -9.94 -4.99 2.53
N ALA A 36 -9.15 -5.91 3.08
CA ALA A 36 -8.52 -5.76 4.39
C ALA A 36 -7.50 -4.61 4.40
N ILE A 37 -6.67 -4.49 3.36
CA ILE A 37 -5.70 -3.40 3.21
C ILE A 37 -6.42 -2.06 3.09
N GLU A 38 -7.41 -1.95 2.20
CA GLU A 38 -8.20 -0.75 1.98
C GLU A 38 -8.87 -0.23 3.26
N ALA A 39 -9.49 -1.14 4.03
CA ALA A 39 -10.15 -0.78 5.29
C ALA A 39 -9.16 -0.16 6.29
N VAL A 40 -7.95 -0.72 6.41
CA VAL A 40 -6.94 -0.19 7.34
C VAL A 40 -6.33 1.11 6.83
N LEU A 41 -6.05 1.24 5.53
CA LEU A 41 -5.51 2.46 4.93
C LEU A 41 -6.51 3.63 5.03
N THR A 42 -7.79 3.37 4.76
CA THR A 42 -8.86 4.35 4.95
C THR A 42 -8.94 4.80 6.41
N ASN A 43 -8.95 3.84 7.35
CA ASN A 43 -9.01 4.16 8.78
C ASN A 43 -7.77 4.91 9.28
N LYS A 44 -6.58 4.62 8.74
CA LYS A 44 -5.34 5.35 9.03
C LYS A 44 -5.50 6.83 8.67
N LEU A 45 -6.00 7.15 7.49
CA LEU A 45 -6.20 8.54 7.08
C LEU A 45 -7.14 9.27 8.04
N THR A 46 -8.22 8.60 8.45
CA THR A 46 -9.18 9.14 9.42
C THR A 46 -8.55 9.36 10.79
N ILE A 47 -7.87 8.35 11.35
CA ILE A 47 -7.32 8.43 12.71
C ILE A 47 -6.16 9.44 12.77
N ILE A 48 -5.22 9.38 11.83
CA ILE A 48 -4.00 10.20 11.90
C ILE A 48 -4.27 11.65 11.43
N GLY A 49 -5.09 11.81 10.38
CA GLY A 49 -5.42 13.11 9.81
C GLY A 49 -6.48 13.87 10.60
N PHE A 50 -7.60 13.23 10.96
CA PHE A 50 -8.73 13.91 11.60
C PHE A 50 -8.68 13.85 13.13
N ASN A 51 -8.41 12.67 13.72
CA ASN A 51 -8.44 12.54 15.18
C ASN A 51 -7.15 13.06 15.83
N LEU A 52 -5.98 12.63 15.34
CA LEU A 52 -4.69 12.99 15.93
C LEU A 52 -4.09 14.27 15.35
N ARG A 53 -4.62 14.78 14.22
CA ARG A 53 -4.18 16.00 13.52
C ARG A 53 -2.67 16.04 13.24
N LEU A 54 -2.05 14.89 13.02
CA LEU A 54 -0.60 14.77 12.83
C LEU A 54 -0.16 15.14 11.41
N PHE A 55 -1.10 15.17 10.46
CA PHE A 55 -0.91 15.76 9.14
C PHE A 55 -2.22 16.40 8.68
N ARG A 56 -2.13 17.40 7.81
CA ARG A 56 -3.26 18.04 7.15
C ARG A 56 -3.25 17.67 5.66
N ILE A 57 -4.42 17.28 5.17
CA ILE A 57 -4.64 17.01 3.75
C ILE A 57 -4.97 18.34 3.08
N ASN A 58 -4.22 18.69 2.04
CA ASN A 58 -4.50 19.89 1.26
C ASN A 58 -5.67 19.62 0.31
N THR A 59 -6.89 19.92 0.75
CA THR A 59 -8.13 19.77 -0.02
C THR A 59 -8.47 21.02 -0.86
N TRP A 60 -7.58 22.01 -0.92
CA TRP A 60 -7.86 23.28 -1.61
C TRP A 60 -8.06 23.13 -3.11
N SER A 61 -7.56 22.06 -3.72
CA SER A 61 -7.86 21.77 -5.12
C SER A 61 -8.15 20.29 -5.36
N ILE A 62 -9.13 20.04 -6.23
CA ILE A 62 -9.57 18.70 -6.66
C ILE A 62 -8.37 17.80 -7.07
N PRO A 63 -7.35 18.30 -7.80
CA PRO A 63 -6.18 17.49 -8.15
C PRO A 63 -5.36 16.97 -6.95
N HIS A 64 -5.22 17.74 -5.86
CA HIS A 64 -4.48 17.27 -4.69
C HIS A 64 -5.26 16.19 -3.94
N PHE A 65 -6.58 16.35 -3.82
CA PHE A 65 -7.45 15.34 -3.22
C PHE A 65 -7.44 14.03 -4.02
N LEU A 66 -7.59 14.10 -5.35
CA LEU A 66 -7.50 12.93 -6.23
C LEU A 66 -6.12 12.26 -6.19
N SER A 67 -5.05 13.03 -6.11
CA SER A 67 -3.68 12.48 -5.98
C SER A 67 -3.50 11.70 -4.68
N MET A 68 -4.15 12.14 -3.60
CA MET A 68 -4.14 11.43 -2.33
C MET A 68 -4.88 10.08 -2.42
N ILE A 69 -6.08 10.07 -3.02
CA ILE A 69 -6.86 8.84 -3.25
C ILE A 69 -6.08 7.86 -4.12
N LEU A 70 -5.53 8.33 -5.26
CA LEU A 70 -4.70 7.50 -6.14
C LEU A 70 -3.48 6.91 -5.43
N HIS A 71 -2.88 7.67 -4.52
CA HIS A 71 -1.77 7.19 -3.73
C HIS A 71 -2.21 6.11 -2.73
N ASN A 72 -3.23 6.39 -1.93
CA ASN A 72 -3.62 5.54 -0.80
C ASN A 72 -4.33 4.26 -1.28
N ASP A 73 -5.30 4.39 -2.17
CA ASP A 73 -6.25 3.31 -2.50
C ASP A 73 -5.76 2.46 -3.70
N PHE A 74 -4.87 3.02 -4.52
CA PHE A 74 -4.27 2.28 -5.63
C PHE A 74 -2.81 1.99 -5.35
N THR A 75 -1.98 3.03 -5.26
CA THR A 75 -0.52 2.83 -5.31
C THR A 75 -0.02 2.00 -4.13
N ILE A 76 -0.36 2.37 -2.88
CA ILE A 76 0.05 1.59 -1.70
C ILE A 76 -0.59 0.21 -1.71
N THR A 77 -1.88 0.11 -2.02
CA THR A 77 -2.61 -1.16 -2.00
C THR A 77 -2.03 -2.18 -2.98
N PHE A 78 -1.75 -1.78 -4.22
CA PHE A 78 -1.12 -2.67 -5.20
C PHE A 78 0.33 -3.01 -4.86
N VAL A 79 1.07 -2.09 -4.22
CA VAL A 79 2.42 -2.37 -3.69
C VAL A 79 2.35 -3.45 -2.58
N LEU A 80 1.43 -3.33 -1.63
CA LEU A 80 1.22 -4.28 -0.54
C LEU A 80 0.71 -5.64 -1.05
N LEU A 81 -0.19 -5.65 -2.04
CA LEU A 81 -0.62 -6.88 -2.71
C LEU A 81 0.56 -7.56 -3.40
N THR A 82 1.35 -6.82 -4.17
CA THR A 82 2.54 -7.36 -4.86
C THR A 82 3.50 -7.97 -3.84
N PHE A 83 3.75 -7.26 -2.75
CA PHE A 83 4.55 -7.72 -1.63
C PHE A 83 4.05 -9.06 -1.06
N ALA A 84 2.77 -9.14 -0.67
CA ALA A 84 2.19 -10.35 -0.10
C ALA A 84 2.32 -11.55 -1.06
N ASN A 85 1.97 -11.35 -2.33
CA ASN A 85 1.99 -12.39 -3.34
C ASN A 85 3.41 -12.93 -3.57
N VAL A 86 4.41 -12.06 -3.72
CA VAL A 86 5.80 -12.47 -3.92
C VAL A 86 6.37 -13.12 -2.66
N TYR A 87 6.16 -12.50 -1.49
CA TYR A 87 6.76 -12.93 -0.24
C TYR A 87 6.25 -14.31 0.20
N LEU A 88 4.94 -14.56 0.07
CA LEU A 88 4.31 -15.81 0.50
C LEU A 88 4.59 -16.98 -0.47
N HIS A 89 4.84 -16.71 -1.76
CA HIS A 89 5.11 -17.77 -2.75
C HIS A 89 6.59 -18.14 -2.90
N THR A 90 7.53 -17.28 -2.50
CA THR A 90 8.97 -17.57 -2.62
C THR A 90 9.53 -18.15 -1.33
N ASN A 91 10.41 -19.15 -1.44
CA ASN A 91 11.21 -19.68 -0.32
C ASN A 91 12.62 -19.09 -0.29
N LYS A 92 13.02 -18.34 -1.32
CA LYS A 92 14.37 -17.76 -1.41
C LYS A 92 14.45 -16.51 -0.53
N ALA A 93 15.31 -16.56 0.49
CA ALA A 93 15.51 -15.44 1.42
C ALA A 93 15.90 -14.14 0.69
N GLY A 94 16.75 -14.21 -0.34
CA GLY A 94 17.13 -13.03 -1.13
C GLY A 94 15.96 -12.35 -1.83
N VAL A 95 14.99 -13.12 -2.35
CA VAL A 95 13.79 -12.55 -2.98
C VAL A 95 12.86 -11.94 -1.93
N ARG A 96 12.73 -12.56 -0.76
CA ARG A 96 11.96 -12.00 0.37
C ARG A 96 12.56 -10.68 0.85
N TRP A 97 13.88 -10.61 0.98
CA TRP A 97 14.56 -9.36 1.31
C TRP A 97 14.37 -8.30 0.24
N ALA A 98 14.59 -8.63 -1.03
CA ALA A 98 14.41 -7.71 -2.14
C ALA A 98 12.99 -7.12 -2.20
N ILE A 99 11.95 -7.96 -2.07
CA ILE A 99 10.57 -7.45 -2.10
C ILE A 99 10.23 -6.64 -0.85
N SER A 100 10.74 -6.99 0.33
CA SER A 100 10.55 -6.18 1.54
C SER A 100 11.18 -4.79 1.40
N VAL A 101 12.43 -4.72 0.94
CA VAL A 101 13.14 -3.44 0.71
C VAL A 101 12.44 -2.62 -0.37
N TYR A 102 12.03 -3.25 -1.48
CA TYR A 102 11.24 -2.60 -2.54
C TYR A 102 9.94 -2.00 -1.99
N THR A 103 9.19 -2.78 -1.21
CA THR A 103 7.88 -2.38 -0.67
C THR A 103 8.02 -1.22 0.31
N PHE A 104 9.00 -1.32 1.22
CA PHE A 104 9.31 -0.26 2.16
C PHE A 104 9.74 1.02 1.44
N GLY A 105 10.71 0.89 0.51
CA GLY A 105 11.25 2.01 -0.26
C GLY A 105 10.20 2.70 -1.13
N MET A 106 9.30 1.94 -1.75
CA MET A 106 8.19 2.51 -2.53
C MET A 106 7.21 3.28 -1.66
N GLN A 107 6.75 2.71 -0.54
CA GLN A 107 5.85 3.45 0.37
C GLN A 107 6.52 4.72 0.91
N TRP A 108 7.79 4.61 1.28
CA TRP A 108 8.61 5.73 1.73
C TRP A 108 8.68 6.84 0.68
N PHE A 109 9.10 6.49 -0.54
CA PHE A 109 9.25 7.41 -1.66
C PHE A 109 7.92 8.10 -2.00
N LEU A 110 6.83 7.34 -2.05
CA LEU A 110 5.51 7.88 -2.37
C LEU A 110 5.00 8.83 -1.27
N GLY A 111 5.24 8.50 0.01
CA GLY A 111 4.93 9.38 1.12
C GLY A 111 5.74 10.67 1.09
N ALA A 112 7.03 10.61 0.70
CA ALA A 112 7.86 11.79 0.48
C ALA A 112 7.35 12.62 -0.72
N ALA A 113 6.95 11.97 -1.82
CA ALA A 113 6.41 12.64 -3.00
C ALA A 113 5.12 13.43 -2.68
N LEU A 114 4.23 12.89 -1.84
CA LEU A 114 3.03 13.62 -1.39
C LEU A 114 3.37 14.89 -0.59
N ARG A 115 4.39 14.82 0.26
CA ARG A 115 4.85 15.96 1.07
C ARG A 115 5.52 17.03 0.22
N TRP A 116 6.39 16.63 -0.71
CA TRP A 116 7.04 17.55 -1.64
C TRP A 116 6.05 18.27 -2.55
N ASN A 117 4.93 17.64 -2.90
CA ASN A 117 3.87 18.27 -3.70
C ASN A 117 2.81 18.98 -2.84
N HIS A 118 3.08 19.20 -1.54
CA HIS A 118 2.17 19.87 -0.60
C HIS A 118 0.75 19.27 -0.55
N VAL A 119 0.61 17.98 -0.88
CA VAL A 119 -0.64 17.22 -0.72
C VAL A 119 -0.84 16.88 0.76
N LEU A 120 0.26 16.49 1.42
CA LEU A 120 0.34 16.24 2.86
C LEU A 120 1.19 17.34 3.51
N ILE A 121 0.64 18.00 4.52
CA ILE A 121 1.35 18.98 5.34
C ILE A 121 1.54 18.36 6.74
N ASP A 122 2.78 18.07 7.12
CA ASP A 122 3.06 17.41 8.40
C ASP A 122 2.92 18.38 9.58
N HIS A 123 2.25 17.91 10.64
CA HIS A 123 2.18 18.58 11.95
C HIS A 123 2.70 17.61 13.02
N GLY A 124 4.02 17.43 13.07
CA GLY A 124 4.68 16.53 14.02
C GLY A 124 4.72 15.06 13.57
N TRP A 125 4.38 14.77 12.32
CA TRP A 125 4.60 13.46 11.72
C TRP A 125 6.03 13.37 11.15
N GLY A 126 6.93 12.75 11.91
CA GLY A 126 8.34 12.59 11.53
C GLY A 126 8.62 11.31 10.75
N THR A 127 9.81 11.29 10.14
CA THR A 127 10.43 10.15 9.44
C THR A 127 10.28 8.83 10.19
N THR A 128 10.57 8.81 11.49
CA THR A 128 10.50 7.58 12.31
C THR A 128 9.08 7.01 12.42
N ARG A 129 8.06 7.87 12.57
CA ARG A 129 6.65 7.44 12.68
C ARG A 129 6.17 6.87 11.34
N GLU A 130 6.59 7.48 10.23
CA GLU A 130 6.35 6.95 8.89
C GLU A 130 6.95 5.55 8.73
N SER A 131 8.20 5.34 9.13
CA SER A 131 8.85 4.02 9.01
C SER A 131 8.15 2.96 9.85
N ILE A 132 7.81 3.27 11.11
CA ILE A 132 7.10 2.35 12.01
C ILE A 132 5.74 1.96 11.41
N MET A 133 5.04 2.95 10.85
CA MET A 133 3.77 2.72 10.19
C MET A 133 3.92 1.82 8.96
N ILE A 134 4.87 2.09 8.07
CA ILE A 134 5.11 1.23 6.89
C ILE A 134 5.39 -0.22 7.33
N LEU A 135 6.23 -0.42 8.35
CA LEU A 135 6.54 -1.74 8.88
C LEU A 135 5.32 -2.42 9.50
N SER A 136 4.46 -1.69 10.21
CA SER A 136 3.23 -2.24 10.78
C SER A 136 2.24 -2.67 9.69
N PHE A 137 2.09 -1.88 8.62
CA PHE A 137 1.28 -2.24 7.46
C PHE A 137 1.82 -3.47 6.74
N MET A 138 3.13 -3.51 6.45
CA MET A 138 3.74 -4.69 5.83
C MET A 138 3.51 -5.95 6.68
N THR A 139 3.68 -5.85 8.00
CA THR A 139 3.45 -6.97 8.92
C THR A 139 1.98 -7.41 8.90
N TYR A 140 1.05 -6.46 9.01
CA TYR A 140 -0.39 -6.71 8.93
C TYR A 140 -0.76 -7.42 7.62
N THR A 141 -0.27 -6.90 6.49
CA THR A 141 -0.50 -7.48 5.16
C THR A 141 0.01 -8.91 5.06
N LEU A 142 1.17 -9.24 5.64
CA LEU A 142 1.67 -10.62 5.65
C LEU A 142 0.81 -11.54 6.52
N LEU A 143 0.41 -11.07 7.71
CA LEU A 143 -0.43 -11.85 8.61
C LEU A 143 -1.78 -12.17 7.96
N MET A 144 -2.43 -11.17 7.38
CA MET A 144 -3.70 -11.34 6.67
C MET A 144 -3.54 -12.17 5.40
N GLY A 145 -2.50 -11.93 4.59
CA GLY A 145 -2.23 -12.71 3.39
C GLY A 145 -2.03 -14.19 3.70
N LYS A 146 -1.29 -14.51 4.78
CA LYS A 146 -1.10 -15.89 5.25
C LYS A 146 -2.40 -16.50 5.77
N LEU A 147 -3.23 -15.73 6.46
CA LEU A 147 -4.53 -16.17 6.96
C LEU A 147 -5.46 -16.51 5.79
N PHE A 148 -5.60 -15.61 4.82
CA PHE A 148 -6.44 -15.83 3.63
C PHE A 148 -5.92 -16.96 2.75
N GLN A 149 -4.60 -17.11 2.61
CA GLN A 149 -4.00 -18.25 1.92
C GLN A 149 -4.38 -19.59 2.59
N ARG A 150 -4.34 -19.63 3.94
CA ARG A 150 -4.73 -20.84 4.69
C ARG A 150 -6.22 -21.15 4.55
N MET A 151 -7.09 -20.15 4.58
CA MET A 151 -8.53 -20.35 4.37
C MET A 151 -8.81 -20.84 2.96
N ALA A 152 -8.20 -20.23 1.95
CA ALA A 152 -8.35 -20.67 0.56
C ALA A 152 -7.89 -22.12 0.34
N LEU A 153 -6.83 -22.56 1.01
CA LEU A 153 -6.37 -23.96 0.97
C LEU A 153 -7.35 -24.91 1.68
N ARG A 154 -7.95 -24.50 2.79
CA ARG A 154 -8.92 -25.31 3.55
C ARG A 154 -10.26 -25.46 2.84
N GLU A 155 -10.73 -24.38 2.21
CA GLU A 155 -12.03 -24.34 1.54
C GLU A 155 -11.97 -24.77 0.07
N GLY A 156 -10.78 -25.12 -0.43
CA GLY A 156 -10.61 -25.59 -1.80
C GLY A 156 -10.87 -24.51 -2.84
N TRP A 157 -10.62 -23.23 -2.52
CA TRP A 157 -10.72 -22.09 -3.45
C TRP A 157 -9.61 -22.09 -4.53
N LEU A 158 -9.12 -23.28 -4.90
CA LEU A 158 -8.15 -23.51 -5.95
C LEU A 158 -8.87 -23.51 -7.31
N ARG A 159 -9.13 -22.31 -7.83
CA ARG A 159 -9.28 -22.06 -9.26
C ARG A 159 -8.59 -20.75 -9.62
#